data_AF-A0A210QY23-F1
#
_entry.id   AF-A0A210QY23-F1
#
_cell.length_a   1.000
_cell.length_b   1.000
_cell.length_c   1.000
_cell.angle_alpha   90.00
_cell.angle_beta   90.00
_cell.angle_gamma   90.00
#
_symmetry.space_group_name_H-M   'P 1'
#
loop_
_entity.id
_entity.type
_entity.pdbx_description
1 polymer ?
#
loop_
_entity_poly.entity_id
_entity_poly.type
_entity_poly.pdbx_seq_one_letter_code
_entity_poly.pdbx_strand_id
1 'polypeptide(L)'
;MYTVRYCDDSKYTIYTVSYCDDSENTIYTVRYCDDSKTTINTARYCDDSKNTIYTVRCCDDSKNTIYTVSNCDDSENTIYMVSYCDDSNNKIYTARYCDDSKNTIYTVGNCDDCEYTIYTVSYYEDSDYTVYTANYCDDSENTIYTVRYCDDSKNTIYTGSYCDDSENTIYTARNCDDSENTIYTVKYCDDSKNTIYAARYCDDSKNTTYTARTL
;
A
#
# COMPACT_ATOMS: atom_id res chain seq x y z
N MET A 1 26.55 -26.01 19.52
CA MET A 1 25.90 -24.74 19.14
C MET A 1 26.31 -23.72 20.19
N TYR A 2 27.16 -22.74 19.84
CA TYR A 2 27.60 -21.72 20.78
C TYR A 2 26.51 -20.66 20.86
N THR A 3 25.80 -20.66 22.00
CA THR A 3 24.84 -19.61 22.34
C THR A 3 25.55 -18.57 23.16
N VAL A 4 25.59 -17.34 22.66
CA VAL A 4 26.11 -16.18 23.37
C VAL A 4 24.95 -15.51 24.11
N ARG A 5 25.16 -15.04 25.33
CA ARG A 5 24.10 -14.32 26.07
C ARG A 5 24.03 -12.86 25.64
N TYR A 6 25.19 -12.21 25.55
CA TYR A 6 25.35 -10.82 25.12
C TYR A 6 26.52 -10.73 24.13
N CYS A 7 26.32 -10.10 22.98
CA CYS A 7 27.41 -9.61 22.14
C CYS A 7 27.49 -8.10 22.21
N ASP A 8 28.72 -7.62 22.39
CA ASP A 8 29.14 -6.23 22.37
C ASP A 8 30.53 -6.21 21.70
N ASP A 9 30.77 -5.24 20.82
CA ASP A 9 32.02 -4.92 20.13
C ASP A 9 32.87 -6.14 19.69
N SER A 10 32.29 -6.96 18.80
CA SER A 10 32.91 -8.19 18.31
C SER A 10 32.87 -8.31 16.78
N LYS A 11 33.86 -9.03 16.21
CA LYS A 11 33.98 -9.37 14.78
C LYS A 11 34.02 -10.88 14.58
N TYR A 12 32.88 -11.54 14.77
CA TYR A 12 32.74 -13.00 14.63
C TYR A 12 31.42 -13.39 13.96
N THR A 13 31.37 -14.62 13.45
CA THR A 13 30.12 -15.27 13.10
C THR A 13 29.51 -15.87 14.37
N ILE A 14 28.31 -15.42 14.74
CA ILE A 14 27.58 -15.91 15.91
C ILE A 14 26.37 -16.71 15.45
N TYR A 15 26.24 -17.96 15.93
CA TYR A 15 25.11 -18.81 15.58
C TYR A 15 23.81 -18.39 16.30
N THR A 16 23.89 -18.11 17.60
CA THR A 16 22.71 -17.69 18.36
C THR A 16 23.11 -16.76 19.47
N VAL A 17 22.39 -15.65 19.61
CA VAL A 17 22.58 -14.69 20.70
C VAL A 17 21.26 -14.19 21.27
N SER A 18 21.22 -13.92 22.57
CA SER A 18 20.02 -13.35 23.20
C SER A 18 19.92 -11.85 22.97
N TYR A 19 21.01 -11.12 23.21
CA TYR A 19 21.08 -9.67 23.04
C TYR A 19 22.34 -9.31 22.26
N CYS A 20 22.20 -8.49 21.22
CA CYS A 20 23.35 -7.90 20.56
C CYS A 20 23.20 -6.38 20.52
N ASP A 21 24.29 -5.72 20.90
CA ASP A 21 24.46 -4.28 20.91
C ASP A 21 25.81 -3.97 20.23
N ASP A 22 25.88 -2.86 19.50
CA ASP A 22 27.10 -2.22 18.98
C ASP A 22 28.16 -3.18 18.40
N SER A 23 27.81 -3.92 17.32
CA SER A 23 28.74 -4.90 16.73
C SER A 23 28.81 -4.92 15.20
N GLU A 24 29.95 -5.37 14.68
CA GLU A 24 30.21 -5.66 13.25
C GLU A 24 30.25 -7.18 13.01
N ASN A 25 29.13 -7.86 13.31
CA ASN A 25 28.98 -9.30 13.26
C ASN A 25 28.11 -9.81 12.10
N THR A 26 28.28 -11.11 11.78
CA THR A 26 27.26 -11.89 11.07
C THR A 26 26.56 -12.81 12.07
N ILE A 27 25.25 -12.64 12.25
CA ILE A 27 24.48 -13.36 13.26
C ILE A 27 23.40 -14.20 12.58
N TYR A 28 23.38 -15.51 12.85
CA TYR A 28 22.33 -16.38 12.32
C TYR A 28 20.99 -16.17 13.03
N THR A 29 21.00 -16.02 14.35
CA THR A 29 19.77 -15.82 15.12
C THR A 29 20.01 -14.93 16.32
N VAL A 30 19.22 -13.88 16.45
CA VAL A 30 19.22 -12.95 17.59
C VAL A 30 17.81 -12.78 18.14
N ARG A 31 17.68 -12.72 19.47
CA ARG A 31 16.38 -12.43 20.09
C ARG A 31 16.12 -10.92 20.13
N TYR A 32 17.07 -10.12 20.59
CA TYR A 32 16.98 -8.66 20.61
C TYR A 32 18.25 -8.07 20.01
N CYS A 33 18.07 -7.19 19.03
CA CYS A 33 19.13 -6.48 18.37
C CYS A 33 18.89 -4.98 18.54
N ASP A 34 19.90 -4.30 19.05
CA ASP A 34 19.93 -2.86 19.27
C ASP A 34 21.22 -2.29 18.64
N ASP A 35 21.14 -1.05 18.15
CA ASP A 35 22.25 -0.17 17.76
C ASP A 35 23.47 -0.84 17.07
N SER A 36 23.24 -1.61 15.99
CA SER A 36 24.30 -2.41 15.36
C SER A 36 24.43 -2.25 13.84
N LYS A 37 25.61 -2.59 13.32
CA LYS A 37 25.93 -2.68 11.87
C LYS A 37 26.25 -4.12 11.49
N THR A 38 25.21 -4.93 11.40
CA THR A 38 25.30 -6.38 11.26
C THR A 38 24.49 -6.91 10.10
N THR A 39 24.89 -8.12 9.66
CA THR A 39 24.02 -8.97 8.83
C THR A 39 23.37 -10.00 9.73
N ILE A 40 22.04 -10.02 9.77
CA ILE A 40 21.24 -10.91 10.62
C ILE A 40 20.35 -11.78 9.74
N ASN A 41 20.45 -13.11 9.89
CA ASN A 41 19.52 -14.01 9.20
C ASN A 41 18.14 -14.01 9.84
N THR A 42 18.05 -14.00 11.17
CA THR A 42 16.76 -13.97 11.87
C THR A 42 16.84 -13.17 13.17
N ALA A 43 15.96 -12.18 13.31
CA ALA A 43 15.74 -11.41 14.54
C ALA A 43 14.33 -11.63 15.07
N ARG A 44 14.15 -11.61 16.39
CA ARG A 44 12.80 -11.53 16.98
C ARG A 44 12.36 -10.08 17.14
N TYR A 45 13.22 -9.25 17.68
CA TYR A 45 13.00 -7.83 17.85
C TYR A 45 14.24 -7.08 17.36
N CYS A 46 14.03 -6.00 16.63
CA CYS A 46 15.06 -5.11 16.17
C CYS A 46 14.63 -3.67 16.42
N ASP A 47 15.53 -2.91 17.05
CA ASP A 47 15.34 -1.52 17.45
C ASP A 47 16.63 -0.73 17.12
N ASP A 48 16.50 0.56 16.80
CA ASP A 48 17.57 1.56 16.64
C ASP A 48 18.79 1.15 15.79
N SER A 49 18.60 0.28 14.78
CA SER A 49 19.73 -0.35 14.08
C SER A 49 19.96 0.09 12.62
N LYS A 50 21.17 -0.16 12.11
CA LYS A 50 21.55 -0.03 10.68
C LYS A 50 22.01 -1.38 10.12
N ASN A 51 21.05 -2.28 9.95
CA ASN A 51 21.27 -3.69 9.63
C ASN A 51 20.74 -4.09 8.25
N THR A 52 21.32 -5.19 7.74
CA THR A 52 20.67 -6.02 6.73
C THR A 52 20.07 -7.23 7.42
N ILE A 53 18.74 -7.36 7.39
CA ILE A 53 18.01 -8.42 8.10
C ILE A 53 17.20 -9.25 7.10
N TYR A 54 17.42 -10.56 7.07
CA TYR A 54 16.64 -11.43 6.19
C TYR A 54 15.23 -11.68 6.71
N THR A 55 15.07 -11.85 8.02
CA THR A 55 13.76 -12.06 8.64
C THR A 55 13.71 -11.44 10.02
N VAL A 56 12.69 -10.63 10.28
CA VAL A 56 12.41 -10.08 11.61
C VAL A 56 10.94 -10.26 11.96
N ARG A 57 10.64 -10.55 13.23
CA ARG A 57 9.24 -10.61 13.67
C ARG A 57 8.69 -9.21 13.91
N CYS A 58 9.37 -8.40 14.71
CA CYS A 58 8.97 -7.03 15.04
C CYS A 58 10.15 -6.09 14.82
N CYS A 59 9.91 -5.01 14.09
CA CYS A 59 10.89 -3.96 13.83
C CYS A 59 10.30 -2.63 14.26
N ASP A 60 11.09 -1.86 15.00
CA ASP A 60 10.75 -0.54 15.54
C ASP A 60 11.95 0.41 15.28
N ASP A 61 11.69 1.72 15.21
CA ASP A 61 12.65 2.83 15.22
C ASP A 61 13.99 2.57 14.50
N SER A 62 13.97 2.21 13.20
CA SER A 62 15.21 1.73 12.54
C SER A 62 15.44 2.18 11.10
N LYS A 63 16.72 2.09 10.68
CA LYS A 63 17.22 2.40 9.32
C LYS A 63 17.86 1.17 8.68
N ASN A 64 17.04 0.18 8.39
CA ASN A 64 17.39 -1.16 7.95
C ASN A 64 17.01 -1.43 6.48
N THR A 65 17.71 -2.42 5.90
CA THR A 65 17.21 -3.16 4.75
C THR A 65 16.68 -4.51 5.22
N ILE A 66 15.38 -4.74 5.08
CA ILE A 66 14.69 -5.92 5.60
C ILE A 66 14.05 -6.70 4.46
N TYR A 67 14.37 -7.98 4.34
CA TYR A 67 13.74 -8.83 3.31
C TYR A 67 12.33 -9.27 3.71
N THR A 68 12.12 -9.59 4.98
CA THR A 68 10.80 -10.00 5.48
C THR A 68 10.59 -9.56 6.92
N VAL A 69 9.48 -8.89 7.18
CA VAL A 69 9.03 -8.51 8.51
C VAL A 69 7.59 -8.94 8.74
N SER A 70 7.26 -9.38 9.96
CA SER A 70 5.86 -9.62 10.32
C SER A 70 5.15 -8.31 10.63
N ASN A 71 5.66 -7.56 11.61
CA ASN A 71 5.12 -6.27 12.03
C ASN A 71 6.22 -5.20 11.99
N CYS A 72 5.95 -4.08 11.34
CA CYS A 72 6.82 -2.91 11.30
C CYS A 72 6.06 -1.71 11.85
N ASP A 73 6.69 -1.00 12.76
CA ASP A 73 6.20 0.23 13.38
C ASP A 73 7.31 1.31 13.28
N ASP A 74 6.91 2.57 13.18
CA ASP A 74 7.73 3.79 13.30
C ASP A 74 9.17 3.67 12.73
N SER A 75 9.34 3.63 11.41
CA SER A 75 10.68 3.38 10.84
C SER A 75 11.01 4.07 9.51
N GLU A 76 12.31 4.21 9.21
CA GLU A 76 12.86 4.64 7.90
C GLU A 76 13.58 3.48 7.19
N ASN A 77 12.83 2.44 6.83
CA ASN A 77 13.31 1.17 6.29
C ASN A 77 13.07 1.02 4.78
N THR A 78 13.93 0.20 4.16
CA THR A 78 13.60 -0.44 2.87
C THR A 78 13.17 -1.88 3.13
N ILE A 79 11.91 -2.19 2.86
CA ILE A 79 11.29 -3.48 3.18
C ILE A 79 10.81 -4.17 1.91
N TYR A 80 11.25 -5.41 1.67
CA TYR A 80 10.78 -6.18 0.53
C TYR A 80 9.40 -6.80 0.76
N MET A 81 9.15 -7.32 1.96
CA MET A 81 7.86 -7.93 2.32
C MET A 81 7.50 -7.65 3.77
N VAL A 82 6.29 -7.14 4.01
CA VAL A 82 5.72 -6.91 5.34
C VAL A 82 4.32 -7.52 5.44
N SER A 83 3.98 -8.10 6.59
CA SER A 83 2.60 -8.56 6.82
C SER A 83 1.72 -7.42 7.32
N TYR A 84 2.17 -6.67 8.32
CA TYR A 84 1.49 -5.51 8.88
C TYR A 84 2.47 -4.36 9.03
N CYS A 85 2.10 -3.20 8.50
CA CYS A 85 2.87 -1.98 8.62
C CYS A 85 1.97 -0.90 9.20
N ASP A 86 2.46 -0.22 10.23
CA ASP A 86 1.77 0.85 10.95
C ASP A 86 2.73 2.05 11.08
N ASP A 87 2.22 3.28 11.04
CA ASP A 87 2.90 4.54 11.40
C ASP A 87 4.32 4.79 10.82
N SER A 88 4.66 4.24 9.64
CA SER A 88 6.08 4.18 9.21
C SER A 88 6.45 5.07 8.02
N ASN A 89 7.68 5.60 7.94
CA ASN A 89 8.25 6.30 6.77
C ASN A 89 9.12 5.39 5.86
N ASN A 90 8.55 4.31 5.33
CA ASN A 90 9.25 3.24 4.60
C ASN A 90 9.09 3.26 3.07
N LYS A 91 10.02 2.57 2.40
CA LYS A 91 9.83 2.06 1.04
C LYS A 91 9.51 0.59 1.09
N ILE A 92 8.29 0.22 0.69
CA ILE A 92 7.78 -1.15 0.80
C ILE A 92 7.48 -1.71 -0.59
N TYR A 93 8.07 -2.85 -0.92
CA TYR A 93 7.76 -3.53 -2.18
C TYR A 93 6.45 -4.31 -2.11
N THR A 94 6.17 -4.98 -0.99
CA THR A 94 4.91 -5.71 -0.81
C THR A 94 4.45 -5.66 0.64
N ALA A 95 3.22 -5.21 0.85
CA ALA A 95 2.52 -5.26 2.12
C ALA A 95 1.27 -6.12 2.00
N ARG A 96 0.91 -6.87 3.06
CA ARG A 96 -0.43 -7.48 3.13
C ARG A 96 -1.45 -6.48 3.66
N TYR A 97 -1.13 -5.84 4.78
CA TYR A 97 -1.93 -4.81 5.42
C TYR A 97 -1.06 -3.60 5.70
N CYS A 98 -1.64 -2.42 5.53
CA CYS A 98 -1.02 -1.15 5.83
C CYS A 98 -2.04 -0.22 6.47
N ASP A 99 -1.68 0.42 7.57
CA ASP A 99 -2.50 1.36 8.33
C ASP A 99 -1.65 2.59 8.67
N ASP A 100 -2.26 3.78 8.68
CA ASP A 100 -1.73 5.07 9.17
C ASP A 100 -0.30 5.44 8.69
N SER A 101 0.08 4.98 7.50
CA SER A 101 1.52 4.87 7.19
C SER A 101 2.05 5.94 6.25
N LYS A 102 3.31 6.31 6.50
CA LYS A 102 4.09 7.24 5.69
C LYS A 102 4.88 6.68 4.48
N ASN A 103 4.28 5.78 3.69
CA ASN A 103 5.02 4.84 2.83
C ASN A 103 4.88 4.97 1.30
N THR A 104 5.99 4.83 0.55
CA THR A 104 5.87 4.43 -0.88
C THR A 104 5.69 2.92 -0.98
N ILE A 105 4.51 2.47 -1.43
CA ILE A 105 4.17 1.04 -1.53
C ILE A 105 3.96 0.62 -2.99
N TYR A 106 4.71 -0.40 -3.43
CA TYR A 106 4.54 -0.94 -4.79
C TYR A 106 3.32 -1.86 -4.91
N THR A 107 3.07 -2.69 -3.90
CA THR A 107 1.91 -3.59 -3.90
C THR A 107 1.39 -3.76 -2.49
N VAL A 108 0.08 -3.56 -2.32
CA VAL A 108 -0.60 -3.78 -1.05
C VAL A 108 -1.85 -4.65 -1.25
N GLY A 109 -2.10 -5.54 -0.29
CA GLY A 109 -3.36 -6.27 -0.20
C GLY A 109 -4.48 -5.30 0.17
N ASN A 110 -4.47 -4.87 1.42
CA ASN A 110 -5.40 -3.91 2.00
C ASN A 110 -4.64 -2.70 2.56
N CYS A 111 -5.12 -1.50 2.31
CA CYS A 111 -4.60 -0.26 2.89
C CYS A 111 -5.77 0.58 3.39
N ASP A 112 -5.62 1.06 4.61
CA ASP A 112 -6.54 1.97 5.30
C ASP A 112 -5.69 3.19 5.73
N ASP A 113 -6.21 4.41 5.57
CA ASP A 113 -5.62 5.70 6.02
C ASP A 113 -4.10 5.91 5.70
N CYS A 114 -3.65 5.61 4.48
CA CYS A 114 -2.21 5.68 4.13
C CYS A 114 -1.81 6.98 3.40
N GLU A 115 -0.97 7.87 3.96
CA GLU A 115 -0.61 9.19 3.37
C GLU A 115 0.13 9.27 1.98
N TYR A 116 0.02 8.33 1.00
CA TYR A 116 1.07 8.15 -0.05
C TYR A 116 0.67 7.58 -1.44
N THR A 117 1.68 7.50 -2.33
CA THR A 117 1.60 6.86 -3.66
C THR A 117 1.61 5.33 -3.57
N ILE A 118 0.52 4.70 -4.04
CA ILE A 118 0.41 3.24 -4.17
C ILE A 118 0.38 2.85 -5.64
N TYR A 119 1.27 1.94 -6.05
CA TYR A 119 1.28 1.47 -7.45
C TYR A 119 0.19 0.45 -7.72
N THR A 120 -0.06 -0.46 -6.79
CA THR A 120 -1.07 -1.51 -6.95
C THR A 120 -1.68 -1.85 -5.61
N VAL A 121 -3.01 -1.82 -5.54
CA VAL A 121 -3.80 -2.20 -4.36
C VAL A 121 -4.92 -3.16 -4.73
N SER A 122 -5.16 -4.17 -3.88
CA SER A 122 -6.30 -5.06 -4.07
C SER A 122 -7.57 -4.45 -3.51
N TYR A 123 -7.49 -3.88 -2.32
CA TYR A 123 -8.60 -3.25 -1.63
C TYR A 123 -8.10 -2.03 -0.85
N TYR A 124 -8.83 -0.93 -0.90
CA TYR A 124 -8.54 0.22 -0.06
C TYR A 124 -9.83 0.93 0.32
N GLU A 125 -9.80 1.51 1.52
CA GLU A 125 -10.84 2.33 2.15
C GLU A 125 -10.21 3.64 2.65
N ASP A 126 -10.99 4.72 2.74
CA ASP A 126 -10.70 5.97 3.45
C ASP A 126 -9.28 6.51 3.20
N SER A 127 -9.06 7.07 2.01
CA SER A 127 -7.75 7.59 1.63
C SER A 127 -7.81 8.84 0.73
N ASP A 128 -6.85 9.76 0.87
CA ASP A 128 -6.71 11.06 0.17
C ASP A 128 -5.52 11.12 -0.83
N TYR A 129 -5.38 10.18 -1.79
CA TYR A 129 -4.09 9.90 -2.45
C TYR A 129 -4.11 9.54 -3.95
N THR A 130 -2.91 9.22 -4.49
CA THR A 130 -2.71 8.78 -5.87
C THR A 130 -2.49 7.27 -5.94
N VAL A 131 -3.43 6.58 -6.58
CA VAL A 131 -3.38 5.13 -6.82
C VAL A 131 -3.22 4.86 -8.31
N TYR A 132 -2.18 4.11 -8.70
CA TYR A 132 -2.01 3.77 -10.12
C TYR A 132 -2.95 2.65 -10.57
N THR A 133 -3.14 1.62 -9.75
CA THR A 133 -4.00 0.48 -10.07
C THR A 133 -4.70 -0.03 -8.82
N ALA A 134 -6.03 -0.12 -8.87
CA ALA A 134 -6.85 -0.70 -7.83
C ALA A 134 -7.78 -1.79 -8.38
N ASN A 135 -7.99 -2.86 -7.61
CA ASN A 135 -9.08 -3.79 -7.91
C ASN A 135 -10.41 -3.32 -7.33
N TYR A 136 -10.43 -2.90 -6.07
CA TYR A 136 -11.61 -2.37 -5.38
C TYR A 136 -11.24 -1.07 -4.67
N CYS A 137 -12.15 -0.10 -4.74
CA CYS A 137 -12.12 1.20 -4.10
C CYS A 137 -13.48 1.39 -3.43
N ASP A 138 -13.49 1.75 -2.16
CA ASP A 138 -14.67 2.09 -1.36
C ASP A 138 -14.36 3.33 -0.50
N ASP A 139 -15.36 4.19 -0.25
CA ASP A 139 -15.33 5.44 0.55
C ASP A 139 -14.00 6.22 0.50
N SER A 140 -13.77 6.99 -0.57
CA SER A 140 -12.43 7.57 -0.79
C SER A 140 -12.40 8.88 -1.59
N GLU A 141 -11.43 9.78 -1.32
CA GLU A 141 -11.17 11.02 -2.09
C GLU A 141 -9.78 10.98 -2.79
N ASN A 142 -9.66 10.21 -3.88
CA ASN A 142 -8.39 9.88 -4.54
C ASN A 142 -8.28 10.33 -6.02
N THR A 143 -7.03 10.37 -6.51
CA THR A 143 -6.71 10.26 -7.94
C THR A 143 -6.34 8.83 -8.30
N ILE A 144 -7.15 8.17 -9.13
CA ILE A 144 -6.94 6.77 -9.53
C ILE A 144 -6.69 6.68 -11.03
N TYR A 145 -5.56 6.09 -11.44
CA TYR A 145 -5.30 5.90 -12.86
C TYR A 145 -6.10 4.76 -13.47
N THR A 146 -6.18 3.62 -12.76
CA THR A 146 -6.95 2.46 -13.20
C THR A 146 -7.66 1.81 -12.02
N VAL A 147 -8.98 1.63 -12.11
CA VAL A 147 -9.77 0.91 -11.11
C VAL A 147 -10.66 -0.12 -11.79
N ARG A 148 -10.81 -1.28 -11.16
CA ARG A 148 -11.74 -2.31 -11.65
C ARG A 148 -13.15 -2.12 -11.10
N TYR A 149 -13.28 -1.92 -9.80
CA TYR A 149 -14.54 -1.66 -9.11
C TYR A 149 -14.36 -0.45 -8.20
N CYS A 150 -15.26 0.52 -8.31
CA CYS A 150 -15.28 1.74 -7.52
C CYS A 150 -16.71 1.94 -7.02
N ASP A 151 -16.86 2.08 -5.71
CA ASP A 151 -18.13 2.29 -5.00
C ASP A 151 -18.00 3.53 -4.11
N ASP A 152 -19.11 4.19 -3.79
CA ASP A 152 -19.28 5.31 -2.83
C ASP A 152 -18.06 6.25 -2.72
N SER A 153 -17.76 7.08 -3.73
CA SER A 153 -16.51 7.86 -3.72
C SER A 153 -16.51 9.24 -4.39
N LYS A 154 -15.48 10.05 -4.08
CA LYS A 154 -15.19 11.39 -4.65
C LYS A 154 -13.79 11.44 -5.27
N ASN A 155 -13.64 10.67 -6.34
CA ASN A 155 -12.40 10.38 -7.03
C ASN A 155 -12.27 11.11 -8.37
N THR A 156 -11.02 11.36 -8.76
CA THR A 156 -10.64 11.55 -10.17
C THR A 156 -10.13 10.23 -10.74
N ILE A 157 -10.89 9.63 -11.66
CA ILE A 157 -10.60 8.31 -12.23
C ILE A 157 -10.24 8.43 -13.71
N TYR A 158 -9.03 8.00 -14.10
CA TYR A 158 -8.66 8.00 -15.51
C TYR A 158 -9.30 6.84 -16.29
N THR A 159 -9.29 5.64 -15.71
CA THR A 159 -9.88 4.44 -16.33
C THR A 159 -10.60 3.57 -15.29
N GLY A 160 -11.92 3.43 -15.40
CA GLY A 160 -12.76 2.56 -14.58
C GLY A 160 -13.40 1.43 -15.38
N SER A 161 -13.55 0.24 -14.78
CA SER A 161 -14.32 -0.86 -15.40
C SER A 161 -15.77 -0.88 -14.94
N TYR A 162 -16.01 -0.76 -13.64
CA TYR A 162 -17.31 -0.67 -13.02
C TYR A 162 -17.23 0.43 -11.98
N CYS A 163 -18.06 1.45 -12.13
CA CYS A 163 -18.21 2.56 -11.21
C CYS A 163 -19.69 2.59 -10.80
N ASP A 164 -19.92 2.58 -9.50
CA ASP A 164 -21.22 2.61 -8.83
C ASP A 164 -21.23 3.77 -7.82
N ASP A 165 -22.41 4.31 -7.55
CA ASP A 165 -22.76 5.51 -6.75
C ASP A 165 -21.62 6.48 -6.36
N SER A 166 -21.46 7.62 -7.05
CA SER A 166 -20.33 8.53 -6.79
C SER A 166 -20.38 9.96 -7.34
N GLU A 167 -19.74 10.90 -6.63
CA GLU A 167 -19.44 12.27 -7.09
C GLU A 167 -18.05 12.31 -7.79
N ASN A 168 -17.80 11.43 -8.76
CA ASN A 168 -16.51 11.29 -9.43
C ASN A 168 -16.35 12.14 -10.71
N THR A 169 -15.09 12.43 -11.05
CA THR A 169 -14.67 12.81 -12.41
C THR A 169 -14.02 11.62 -13.09
N ILE A 170 -14.65 11.04 -14.11
CA ILE A 170 -14.21 9.82 -14.79
C ILE A 170 -13.86 10.12 -16.26
N TYR A 171 -12.61 9.86 -16.67
CA TYR A 171 -12.21 10.06 -18.07
C TYR A 171 -12.70 8.93 -18.98
N THR A 172 -12.56 7.67 -18.55
CA THR A 172 -12.99 6.50 -19.31
C THR A 172 -13.61 5.46 -18.40
N ALA A 173 -14.85 5.08 -18.66
CA ALA A 173 -15.54 3.99 -17.97
C ALA A 173 -16.02 2.91 -18.95
N ARG A 174 -16.00 1.64 -18.54
CA ARG A 174 -16.71 0.59 -19.28
C ARG A 174 -18.17 0.55 -18.89
N ASN A 175 -18.48 0.47 -17.60
CA ASN A 175 -19.83 0.51 -17.08
C ASN A 175 -19.88 1.55 -15.96
N CYS A 176 -20.94 2.33 -15.94
CA CYS A 176 -21.28 3.27 -14.87
C CYS A 176 -22.76 3.08 -14.58
N ASP A 177 -23.11 2.90 -13.32
CA ASP A 177 -24.49 2.81 -12.84
C ASP A 177 -24.57 3.82 -11.70
N ASP A 178 -25.00 5.06 -11.95
CA ASP A 178 -24.44 6.14 -11.12
C ASP A 178 -25.23 7.45 -11.05
N SER A 179 -25.05 8.16 -9.93
CA SER A 179 -25.67 9.46 -9.64
C SER A 179 -24.62 10.58 -9.46
N GLU A 180 -24.72 11.66 -10.25
CA GLU A 180 -23.94 12.92 -10.12
C GLU A 180 -22.46 12.95 -10.59
N ASN A 181 -22.05 12.02 -11.46
CA ASN A 181 -20.71 12.00 -12.05
C ASN A 181 -20.49 12.95 -13.24
N THR A 182 -19.23 13.36 -13.44
CA THR A 182 -18.74 13.90 -14.73
C THR A 182 -17.95 12.84 -15.47
N ILE A 183 -18.47 12.37 -16.61
CA ILE A 183 -17.88 11.27 -17.38
C ILE A 183 -17.53 11.72 -18.79
N TYR A 184 -16.25 11.63 -19.17
CA TYR A 184 -15.83 12.00 -20.52
C TYR A 184 -16.19 10.94 -21.55
N THR A 185 -15.92 9.66 -21.27
CA THR A 185 -16.25 8.56 -22.17
C THR A 185 -16.76 7.34 -21.40
N VAL A 186 -17.90 6.79 -21.84
CA VAL A 186 -18.48 5.59 -21.25
C VAL A 186 -19.01 4.62 -22.30
N LYS A 187 -18.82 3.31 -22.08
CA LYS A 187 -19.36 2.29 -22.99
C LYS A 187 -20.83 1.95 -22.66
N TYR A 188 -21.14 1.67 -21.40
CA TYR A 188 -22.49 1.40 -20.92
C TYR A 188 -22.77 2.30 -19.72
N CYS A 189 -23.89 3.02 -19.74
CA CYS A 189 -24.36 3.77 -18.59
C CYS A 189 -25.83 3.47 -18.27
N ASP A 190 -26.16 3.45 -16.99
CA ASP A 190 -27.50 3.37 -16.43
C ASP A 190 -27.64 4.44 -15.33
N ASP A 191 -28.85 4.95 -15.11
CA ASP A 191 -29.24 5.88 -14.03
C ASP A 191 -28.63 7.32 -13.97
N SER A 192 -29.04 8.07 -12.93
CA SER A 192 -29.54 9.45 -13.03
C SER A 192 -28.65 10.59 -12.52
N LYS A 193 -28.50 11.62 -13.39
CA LYS A 193 -27.88 12.97 -13.21
C LYS A 193 -26.40 13.10 -13.59
N ASN A 194 -25.88 12.18 -14.39
CA ASN A 194 -24.51 12.30 -14.89
C ASN A 194 -24.38 13.35 -16.01
N THR A 195 -23.24 14.03 -16.02
CA THR A 195 -22.79 14.82 -17.18
C THR A 195 -21.87 13.96 -18.03
N ILE A 196 -22.35 13.55 -19.20
CA ILE A 196 -21.65 12.58 -20.06
C ILE A 196 -21.27 13.24 -21.39
N TYR A 197 -19.97 13.30 -21.70
CA TYR A 197 -19.51 13.88 -22.97
C TYR A 197 -19.69 12.92 -24.15
N ALA A 198 -19.37 11.63 -23.96
CA ALA A 198 -19.52 10.61 -24.98
C ALA A 198 -19.97 9.26 -24.41
N ALA A 199 -21.07 8.73 -24.93
CA ALA A 199 -21.59 7.41 -24.58
C ALA A 199 -21.81 6.52 -25.80
N ARG A 200 -21.56 5.21 -25.64
CA ARG A 200 -21.96 4.22 -26.64
C ARG A 200 -23.37 3.68 -26.39
N TYR A 201 -23.67 3.30 -25.16
CA TYR A 201 -24.99 2.82 -24.75
C TYR A 201 -25.34 3.48 -23.43
N CYS A 202 -26.47 4.15 -23.39
CA CYS A 202 -26.97 4.78 -22.17
C CYS A 202 -28.47 4.59 -22.11
N ASP A 203 -28.93 4.00 -21.02
CA ASP A 203 -30.33 3.78 -20.75
C ASP A 203 -30.75 4.70 -19.60
N ASP A 204 -30.84 6.02 -19.82
CA ASP A 204 -31.42 6.86 -18.76
C ASP A 204 -32.06 8.20 -19.18
N SER A 205 -33.04 8.58 -18.36
CA SER A 205 -34.06 9.61 -18.39
C SER A 205 -33.64 11.02 -17.92
N LYS A 206 -32.45 11.21 -17.30
CA LYS A 206 -32.01 12.52 -16.77
C LYS A 206 -30.56 12.93 -17.06
N ASN A 207 -29.78 12.12 -17.76
CA ASN A 207 -28.38 12.43 -18.06
C ASN A 207 -28.24 13.53 -19.11
N THR A 208 -27.30 14.45 -18.89
CA THR A 208 -26.90 15.41 -19.92
C THR A 208 -25.82 14.77 -20.77
N THR A 209 -26.23 14.23 -21.93
CA THR A 209 -25.29 13.58 -22.86
C THR A 209 -25.01 14.47 -24.07
N TYR A 210 -23.75 14.84 -24.29
CA TYR A 210 -23.36 15.68 -25.44
C TYR A 210 -23.25 14.87 -26.74
N THR A 211 -22.80 13.61 -26.67
CA THR A 211 -22.67 12.74 -27.84
C THR A 211 -23.05 11.30 -27.49
N ALA A 212 -24.17 10.80 -28.01
CA ALA A 212 -24.59 9.41 -27.86
C ALA A 212 -24.69 8.74 -29.22
N ARG A 213 -24.13 7.54 -29.37
CA ARG A 213 -24.38 6.70 -30.54
C ARG A 213 -25.49 5.69 -30.23
N THR A 214 -26.74 6.09 -30.40
CA THR A 214 -27.89 5.18 -30.33
C THR A 214 -27.89 4.21 -31.51
N LEU A 215 -28.17 2.93 -31.25
CA LEU A 215 -28.55 1.93 -32.25
C LEU A 215 -30.05 1.70 -32.18
#